data_AF-A0A349CRM7-F1
#
_entry.id   AF-A0A349CRM7-F1
#
_cell.length_a   1.000
_cell.length_b   1.000
_cell.length_c   1.000
_cell.angle_alpha   90.00
_cell.angle_beta   90.00
_cell.angle_gamma   90.00
#
_symmetry.space_group_name_H-M   'P 1'
#
loop_
_entity.id
_entity.type
_entity.pdbx_description
1 polymer ?
#
loop_
_entity_poly.entity_id
_entity_poly.type
_entity_poly.pdbx_seq_one_letter_code
_entity_poly.pdbx_strand_id
1 'polypeptide(L)'
;PPPIGGSRISEPVVEDDLDRDTEIETTLEELEGYQIVKAIACGEVKPQRITQRDAKSYFAVLLDDNNRKPIARLHFNAKQKYLGLLDEDKAETRHAIESTDEIYQHADAIRDAVRRYA
;
A
#
# COMPACT_ATOMS: atom_id res chain seq x y z
N PRO A 1 -36.37 -28.39 44.46
CA PRO A 1 -35.20 -27.46 44.43
C PRO A 1 -34.16 -28.02 43.44
N PRO A 2 -33.72 -27.25 42.41
CA PRO A 2 -32.59 -27.58 41.55
C PRO A 2 -31.25 -27.08 42.15
N PRO A 3 -30.09 -27.50 41.61
CA PRO A 3 -29.35 -26.62 40.69
C PRO A 3 -28.84 -27.39 39.44
N ILE A 4 -29.03 -26.92 38.20
CA ILE A 4 -28.33 -25.85 37.45
C ILE A 4 -26.86 -26.19 37.15
N GLY A 5 -26.54 -26.22 35.84
CA GLY A 5 -25.17 -26.25 35.29
C GLY A 5 -24.96 -27.53 34.49
N GLY A 6 -24.95 -27.56 33.16
CA GLY A 6 -24.50 -26.55 32.22
C GLY A 6 -23.42 -27.21 31.38
N SER A 7 -23.71 -27.51 30.11
CA SER A 7 -22.69 -27.43 29.08
C SER A 7 -23.39 -27.22 27.76
N ARG A 8 -23.38 -25.96 27.35
CA ARG A 8 -23.81 -25.46 26.06
C ARG A 8 -22.95 -26.09 24.96
N ILE A 9 -23.67 -26.60 23.96
CA ILE A 9 -23.39 -26.61 22.52
C ILE A 9 -21.93 -26.61 22.04
N SER A 10 -21.65 -27.66 21.27
CA SER A 10 -20.63 -27.77 20.25
C SER A 10 -20.61 -26.52 19.34
N GLU A 11 -19.43 -25.91 19.21
CA GLU A 11 -19.08 -25.05 18.08
C GLU A 11 -17.69 -25.50 17.61
N PRO A 12 -17.53 -26.06 16.41
CA PRO A 12 -16.22 -26.11 15.78
C PRO A 12 -15.82 -24.68 15.47
N VAL A 13 -14.58 -24.35 15.84
CA VAL A 13 -13.89 -23.12 15.50
C VAL A 13 -14.07 -22.88 14.00
N VAL A 14 -14.66 -21.75 13.66
CA VAL A 14 -14.73 -21.22 12.30
C VAL A 14 -13.31 -20.89 11.82
N GLU A 15 -12.63 -21.90 11.29
CA GLU A 15 -11.48 -21.77 10.41
C GLU A 15 -11.97 -21.70 8.97
N ASP A 16 -12.55 -20.58 8.56
CA ASP A 16 -12.78 -20.26 7.15
C ASP A 16 -12.99 -18.76 6.94
N ASP A 17 -11.91 -17.99 6.85
CA ASP A 17 -11.83 -16.76 6.03
C ASP A 17 -10.36 -16.50 5.67
N LEU A 18 -9.63 -17.54 5.25
CA LEU A 18 -8.26 -17.44 4.71
C LEU A 18 -8.25 -17.49 3.16
N ASP A 19 -9.34 -17.11 2.50
CA ASP A 19 -9.44 -17.18 1.02
C ASP A 19 -9.94 -15.86 0.40
N ARG A 20 -9.27 -14.75 0.72
CA ARG A 20 -9.39 -13.49 -0.05
C ARG A 20 -8.06 -12.95 -0.55
N ASP A 21 -7.04 -13.81 -0.64
CA ASP A 21 -5.67 -13.45 -1.05
C ASP A 21 -5.30 -14.00 -2.45
N THR A 22 -6.29 -14.41 -3.25
CA THR A 22 -6.06 -15.27 -4.44
C THR A 22 -6.35 -14.59 -5.78
N GLU A 23 -5.92 -13.33 -6.00
CA GLU A 23 -5.72 -12.85 -7.40
C GLU A 23 -4.84 -11.59 -7.57
N ILE A 24 -4.23 -11.06 -6.51
CA ILE A 24 -3.26 -9.98 -6.69
C ILE A 24 -1.94 -10.41 -6.09
N GLU A 25 -1.17 -11.11 -6.92
CA GLU A 25 0.21 -11.45 -6.62
C GLU A 25 1.00 -10.15 -6.55
N THR A 26 1.13 -9.56 -5.35
CA THR A 26 2.08 -8.47 -5.13
C THR A 26 3.46 -9.01 -5.48
N THR A 27 3.98 -8.58 -6.60
CA THR A 27 5.28 -9.03 -7.09
C THR A 27 6.38 -8.52 -6.17
N LEU A 28 7.52 -9.22 -6.14
CA LEU A 28 8.69 -8.78 -5.38
C LEU A 28 9.09 -7.36 -5.78
N GLU A 29 8.96 -7.00 -7.05
CA GLU A 29 9.26 -5.67 -7.58
C GLU A 29 8.33 -4.59 -7.01
N GLU A 30 7.02 -4.86 -6.90
CA GLU A 30 6.07 -3.92 -6.28
C GLU A 30 6.37 -3.69 -4.81
N LEU A 31 6.69 -4.76 -4.09
CA LEU A 31 7.17 -4.71 -2.71
C LEU A 31 8.46 -3.90 -2.59
N GLU A 32 9.40 -4.08 -3.50
CA GLU A 32 10.67 -3.35 -3.53
C GLU A 32 10.44 -1.86 -3.79
N GLY A 33 9.63 -1.52 -4.79
CA GLY A 33 9.26 -0.13 -5.08
C GLY A 33 8.54 0.52 -3.90
N TYR A 34 7.64 -0.21 -3.25
CA TYR A 34 6.98 0.26 -2.03
C TYR A 34 7.98 0.49 -0.89
N GLN A 35 8.91 -0.42 -0.65
CA GLN A 35 9.93 -0.27 0.39
C GLN A 35 10.77 0.99 0.14
N ILE A 36 11.11 1.28 -1.12
CA ILE A 36 11.82 2.50 -1.51
C ILE A 36 10.98 3.74 -1.20
N VAL A 37 9.72 3.79 -1.67
CA VAL A 37 8.80 4.90 -1.37
C VAL A 37 8.64 5.08 0.14
N LYS A 38 8.45 3.98 0.88
CA LYS A 38 8.32 3.97 2.34
C LYS A 38 9.58 4.50 3.02
N ALA A 39 10.76 4.10 2.59
CA ALA A 39 12.03 4.57 3.14
C ALA A 39 12.21 6.07 2.91
N ILE A 40 11.86 6.57 1.73
CA ILE A 40 11.91 8.00 1.38
C ILE A 40 10.94 8.80 2.27
N ALA A 41 9.70 8.33 2.36
CA ALA A 41 8.63 8.98 3.13
C ALA A 41 8.85 8.86 4.66
N CYS A 42 9.57 7.85 5.13
CA CYS A 42 9.98 7.71 6.53
C CYS A 42 10.84 8.89 7.02
N GLY A 43 11.46 9.65 6.10
CA GLY A 43 12.15 10.90 6.44
C GLY A 43 11.23 12.03 6.91
N GLU A 44 9.95 11.98 6.54
CA GLU A 44 8.96 13.04 6.82
C GLU A 44 7.91 12.59 7.84
N VAL A 45 7.48 11.34 7.77
CA VAL A 45 6.43 10.76 8.63
C VAL A 45 6.85 9.41 9.19
N LYS A 46 6.17 8.95 10.24
CA LYS A 46 6.40 7.60 10.76
C LYS A 46 6.04 6.54 9.70
N PRO A 47 6.83 5.48 9.56
CA PRO A 47 6.59 4.41 8.59
C PRO A 47 5.27 3.64 8.84
N GLN A 48 4.71 3.76 10.04
CA GLN A 48 3.39 3.21 10.41
C GLN A 48 2.22 3.94 9.75
N ARG A 49 2.41 5.22 9.38
CA ARG A 49 1.39 5.99 8.63
C ARG A 49 1.41 5.64 7.15
N ILE A 50 2.47 5.01 6.65
CA ILE A 50 2.60 4.67 5.24
C ILE A 50 1.99 3.29 5.04
N THR A 51 0.88 3.24 4.30
CA THR A 51 0.22 1.99 3.96
C THR A 51 0.33 1.75 2.47
N GLN A 52 0.35 0.46 2.12
CA GLN A 52 0.22 0.03 0.74
C GLN A 52 -1.19 -0.50 0.53
N ARG A 53 -1.76 -0.20 -0.62
CA ARG A 53 -2.99 -0.78 -1.09
C ARG A 53 -2.77 -1.29 -2.48
N ASP A 54 -2.69 -2.60 -2.54
CA ASP A 54 -2.66 -3.29 -3.81
C ASP A 54 -4.04 -3.19 -4.48
N ALA A 55 -4.03 -2.90 -5.78
CA ALA A 55 -5.20 -2.89 -6.62
C ALA A 55 -4.88 -3.60 -7.94
N LYS A 56 -5.91 -4.17 -8.57
CA LYS A 56 -5.82 -4.99 -9.80
C LYS A 56 -5.11 -4.30 -10.99
N SER A 57 -4.91 -2.99 -10.95
CA SER A 57 -4.24 -2.22 -12.02
C SER A 57 -3.01 -1.44 -11.57
N TYR A 58 -2.78 -1.32 -10.26
CA TYR A 58 -1.69 -0.53 -9.69
C TYR A 58 -1.54 -0.79 -8.20
N PHE A 59 -0.35 -0.52 -7.70
CA PHE A 59 -0.03 -0.61 -6.30
C PHE A 59 0.04 0.80 -5.69
N ALA A 60 -0.97 1.17 -4.91
CA ALA A 60 -1.04 2.50 -4.31
C ALA A 60 -0.29 2.56 -2.98
N VAL A 61 0.49 3.62 -2.80
CA VAL A 61 1.10 3.97 -1.52
C VAL A 61 0.34 5.16 -0.95
N LEU A 62 -0.27 4.96 0.21
CA LEU A 62 -1.16 5.91 0.87
C LEU A 62 -0.56 6.38 2.19
N LEU A 63 -0.91 7.60 2.58
CA LEU A 63 -0.68 8.11 3.92
C LEU A 63 -1.93 7.93 4.79
N ASP A 64 -1.74 7.49 6.03
CA ASP A 64 -2.78 7.21 7.04
C ASP A 64 -3.87 6.23 6.58
N ASP A 65 -3.56 5.32 5.66
CA ASP A 65 -4.56 4.44 5.04
C ASP A 65 -5.74 5.19 4.40
N ASN A 66 -5.49 6.43 3.96
CA ASN A 66 -6.53 7.28 3.42
C ASN A 66 -6.38 7.43 1.91
N ASN A 67 -7.38 6.97 1.15
CA ASN A 67 -7.43 7.12 -0.31
C ASN A 67 -7.40 8.58 -0.79
N ARG A 68 -7.66 9.55 0.09
CA ARG A 68 -7.53 10.99 -0.18
C ARG A 68 -6.12 11.55 0.00
N LYS A 69 -5.19 10.73 0.51
CA LYS A 69 -3.78 11.07 0.72
C LYS A 69 -2.85 10.09 0.00
N PRO A 70 -2.98 9.91 -1.33
CA PRO A 70 -2.05 9.07 -2.07
C PRO A 70 -0.68 9.76 -2.14
N ILE A 71 0.37 9.01 -1.80
CA ILE A 71 1.76 9.46 -1.87
C ILE A 71 2.34 9.13 -3.26
N ALA A 72 2.17 7.87 -3.67
CA ALA A 72 2.67 7.37 -4.95
C ALA A 72 1.78 6.21 -5.44
N ARG A 73 1.85 5.91 -6.73
CA ARG A 73 1.17 4.79 -7.38
C ARG A 73 2.17 4.06 -8.26
N LEU A 74 2.44 2.80 -7.97
CA LEU A 74 3.35 1.98 -8.76
C LEU A 74 2.54 1.21 -9.78
N HIS A 75 2.82 1.42 -11.06
CA HIS A 75 2.18 0.73 -12.17
C HIS A 75 3.18 -0.27 -12.77
N PHE A 76 3.38 -1.40 -12.10
CA PHE A 76 4.32 -2.45 -12.55
C PHE A 76 3.63 -3.59 -13.32
N ASN A 77 2.30 -3.56 -13.37
CA ASN A 77 1.46 -4.51 -14.11
C ASN A 77 1.60 -4.44 -15.65
N ALA A 78 2.35 -3.47 -16.19
CA ALA A 78 2.54 -3.27 -17.61
C ALA A 78 3.97 -3.63 -18.05
N LYS A 79 4.16 -3.89 -19.35
CA LYS A 79 5.48 -4.16 -19.95
C LYS A 79 6.49 -3.03 -19.66
N GLN A 80 6.00 -1.79 -19.59
CA GLN A 80 6.75 -0.63 -19.11
C GLN A 80 6.24 -0.28 -17.72
N LYS A 81 7.16 -0.11 -16.77
CA LYS A 81 6.82 0.30 -15.41
C LYS A 81 6.64 1.80 -15.36
N TYR A 82 5.68 2.25 -14.57
CA TYR A 82 5.49 3.68 -14.33
C TYR A 82 5.36 3.97 -12.83
N LEU A 83 6.01 5.04 -12.40
CA LEU A 83 5.85 5.66 -11.09
C LEU A 83 4.89 6.84 -11.24
N GLY A 84 3.67 6.67 -10.74
CA GLY A 84 2.68 7.73 -10.59
C GLY A 84 2.96 8.55 -9.33
N LEU A 85 3.32 9.82 -9.48
CA LEU A 85 3.50 10.76 -8.38
C LEU A 85 2.37 11.78 -8.42
N LEU A 86 1.95 12.26 -7.25
CA LEU A 86 0.98 13.33 -7.18
C LEU A 86 1.67 14.67 -6.93
N ASP A 87 1.33 15.66 -7.74
CA ASP A 87 1.79 17.05 -7.59
C ASP A 87 0.82 17.88 -6.73
N GLU A 88 1.13 19.16 -6.48
CA GLU A 88 0.31 20.08 -5.67
C GLU A 88 -1.14 20.19 -6.18
N ASP A 89 -1.33 20.18 -7.49
CA ASP A 89 -2.65 20.23 -8.13
C ASP A 89 -3.43 18.90 -8.06
N LYS A 90 -2.92 17.90 -7.31
CA LYS A 90 -3.44 16.53 -7.28
C LYS A 90 -3.43 15.85 -8.66
N ALA A 91 -2.65 16.39 -9.58
CA ALA A 91 -2.39 15.77 -10.87
C ALA A 91 -1.47 14.56 -10.66
N GLU A 92 -1.85 13.41 -11.21
CA GLU A 92 -0.99 12.23 -11.25
C GLU A 92 -0.05 12.33 -12.46
N THR A 93 1.24 12.46 -12.18
CA THR A 93 2.30 12.42 -13.19
C THR A 93 2.89 11.02 -13.24
N ARG A 94 2.82 10.36 -14.40
CA ARG A 94 3.40 9.02 -14.62
C ARG A 94 4.79 9.15 -15.18
N HIS A 95 5.78 8.77 -14.39
CA HIS A 95 7.18 8.68 -14.80
C HIS A 95 7.47 7.26 -15.26
N ALA A 96 7.86 7.08 -16.53
CA ALA A 96 8.32 5.79 -16.99
C ALA A 96 9.64 5.47 -16.28
N ILE A 97 9.69 4.29 -15.66
CA ILE A 97 10.91 3.76 -15.04
C ILE A 97 11.20 2.40 -15.65
N GLU A 98 12.47 2.07 -15.82
CA GLU A 98 12.95 0.74 -16.22
C GLU A 98 13.19 -0.12 -14.98
N SER A 99 13.68 0.49 -13.89
CA SER A 99 14.05 -0.18 -12.64
C SER A 99 13.47 0.52 -11.40
N THR A 100 13.30 -0.24 -10.31
CA THR A 100 12.80 0.26 -9.03
C THR A 100 13.73 1.29 -8.38
N ASP A 101 15.03 1.27 -8.68
CA ASP A 101 15.99 2.26 -8.15
C ASP A 101 15.72 3.68 -8.67
N GLU A 102 15.12 3.83 -9.86
CA GLU A 102 14.82 5.15 -10.42
C GLU A 102 13.81 5.93 -9.57
N ILE A 103 13.05 5.24 -8.71
CA ILE A 103 12.18 5.87 -7.71
C ILE A 103 12.97 6.82 -6.80
N TYR A 104 14.26 6.55 -6.54
CA TYR A 104 15.12 7.44 -5.76
C TYR A 104 15.37 8.79 -6.45
N GLN A 105 15.36 8.84 -7.78
CA GLN A 105 15.48 10.11 -8.53
C GLN A 105 14.27 11.01 -8.28
N HIS A 106 13.13 10.41 -7.93
CA HIS A 106 11.88 11.08 -7.61
C HIS A 106 11.63 11.20 -6.10
N ALA A 107 12.64 10.96 -5.26
CA ALA A 107 12.49 10.99 -3.81
C ALA A 107 11.98 12.33 -3.28
N ASP A 108 12.42 13.44 -3.89
CA ASP A 108 11.99 14.78 -3.47
C ASP A 108 10.48 14.98 -3.70
N ALA A 109 9.96 14.57 -4.86
CA ALA A 109 8.53 14.63 -5.18
C ALA A 109 7.69 13.74 -4.25
N ILE A 110 8.20 12.55 -3.89
CA ILE A 110 7.55 11.67 -2.90
C ILE A 110 7.48 12.37 -1.53
N ARG A 111 8.58 12.97 -1.07
CA ARG A 111 8.60 13.71 0.20
C ARG A 111 7.65 14.89 0.17
N ASP A 112 7.62 15.64 -0.93
CA ASP A 112 6.70 16.77 -1.06
C ASP A 112 5.24 16.31 -1.03
N ALA A 113 4.91 15.21 -1.71
CA ALA A 113 3.60 14.58 -1.63
C ALA A 113 3.23 14.21 -0.18
N VAL A 114 4.16 13.65 0.59
CA VAL A 114 3.92 13.36 2.02
C VAL A 114 3.72 14.65 2.81
N ARG A 115 4.59 15.66 2.64
CA ARG A 115 4.52 16.95 3.35
C ARG A 115 3.20 17.67 3.15
N ARG A 116 2.60 17.55 1.96
CA ARG A 116 1.26 18.11 1.67
C ARG A 116 0.14 17.51 2.54
N TYR A 117 0.33 16.30 3.05
CA TYR A 117 -0.68 15.58 3.83
C TYR A 117 -0.29 15.34 5.30
N ALA A 118 0.97 15.64 5.67
CA ALA A 118 1.59 15.29 6.95
C ALA A 118 0.91 15.91 8.16
#